data_AF-A0A965AHP3-F1
#
_entry.id   AF-A0A965AHP3-F1
#
_cell.length_a   1.000
_cell.length_b   1.000
_cell.length_c   1.000
_cell.angle_alpha   90.00
_cell.angle_beta   90.00
_cell.angle_gamma   90.00
#
_symmetry.space_group_name_H-M   'P 1'
#
loop_
_entity.id
_entity.type
_entity.pdbx_description
1 polymer ?
#
loop_
_entity_poly.entity_id
_entity_poly.type
_entity_poly.pdbx_seq_one_letter_code
_entity_poly.pdbx_strand_id
1 'polypeptide(L)'
;MALAEWIASPENPMTARVLVNRLWMHHFGRGLVSTPSDFGALSGGPSHPELLDWLARQFIDEKWSIKAMHRLMVLSSTYQQASEPTHPNVMEQDPDNRLLSYYNRRRLEAEAVRDSILSVSGRLNPERHGLPIFPPLPDGIEERVKYSNSKWATTHGPEARKRSLYIYQQRTLTMPFLQAFDGLSIAWATLENLHQVNRCRALFATHFHELTSLTSRLDALSCHSMRVKEWEGEVVFLHEVVAGAADQSYGVHVAKLAGLPPAVIARAQEVLRILEEGEQSGALARLADDLPLFSATVPEAPAAEPSAVEEALARINPDELSPREALEILYRLKGLAGDRDL
;
A
#
# COMPACT_ATOMS: atom_id res chain seq x y z
N MET A 1 26.17 3.25 1.01
CA MET A 1 25.41 4.11 1.95
C MET A 1 24.96 5.44 1.33
N ALA A 2 25.56 5.90 0.22
CA ALA A 2 25.22 7.17 -0.44
C ALA A 2 23.72 7.42 -0.70
N LEU A 3 22.95 6.41 -1.12
CA LEU A 3 21.51 6.58 -1.35
C LEU A 3 20.73 6.88 -0.06
N ALA A 4 21.04 6.17 1.04
CA ALA A 4 20.36 6.38 2.31
C ALA A 4 20.69 7.75 2.91
N GLU A 5 21.95 8.18 2.78
CA GLU A 5 22.40 9.51 3.16
C GLU A 5 21.72 10.61 2.34
N TRP A 6 21.54 10.40 1.04
CA TRP A 6 20.81 11.33 0.17
C TRP A 6 19.30 11.37 0.47
N ILE A 7 18.67 10.24 0.82
CA ILE A 7 17.24 10.21 1.19
C ILE A 7 17.00 10.97 2.51
N ALA A 8 17.89 10.80 3.49
CA ALA A 8 17.79 11.44 4.80
C ALA A 8 18.48 12.82 4.88
N SER A 9 19.04 13.29 3.78
CA SER A 9 19.75 14.56 3.71
C SER A 9 18.77 15.74 3.89
N PRO A 10 19.10 16.74 4.74
CA PRO A 10 18.31 17.96 4.88
C PRO A 10 18.13 18.73 3.57
N GLU A 11 19.06 18.56 2.63
CA GLU A 11 19.03 19.14 1.29
C GLU A 11 18.02 18.46 0.36
N ASN A 12 17.47 17.30 0.74
CA ASN A 12 16.39 16.62 0.03
C ASN A 12 15.02 16.90 0.69
N PRO A 13 14.26 17.89 0.18
CA PRO A 13 12.98 18.27 0.80
C PRO A 13 11.87 17.24 0.58
N MET A 14 12.02 16.32 -0.38
CA MET A 14 10.93 15.41 -0.77
C MET A 14 10.64 14.38 0.29
N THR A 15 11.66 13.77 0.89
CA THR A 15 11.47 12.74 1.92
C THR A 15 10.66 13.27 3.10
N ALA A 16 11.02 14.45 3.59
CA ALA A 16 10.32 15.11 4.69
C ALA A 16 8.88 15.46 4.29
N ARG A 17 8.68 16.11 3.14
CA ARG A 17 7.34 16.48 2.61
C ARG A 17 6.42 15.27 2.44
N VAL A 18 6.92 14.17 1.88
CA VAL A 18 6.14 12.93 1.69
C VAL A 18 5.74 12.35 3.04
N LEU A 19 6.68 12.25 3.99
CA LEU A 19 6.39 11.66 5.29
C LEU A 19 5.39 12.51 6.08
N VAL A 20 5.60 13.83 6.17
CA VAL A 20 4.66 14.69 6.92
C VAL A 20 3.28 14.72 6.28
N ASN A 21 3.17 14.63 4.95
CA ASN A 21 1.88 14.50 4.27
C ASN A 21 1.17 13.20 4.62
N ARG A 22 1.90 12.09 4.76
CA ARG A 22 1.33 10.81 5.24
C ARG A 22 0.87 10.91 6.69
N LEU A 23 1.68 11.50 7.57
CA LEU A 23 1.30 11.74 8.97
C LEU A 23 0.05 12.62 9.06
N TRP A 24 0.00 13.68 8.24
CA TRP A 24 -1.16 14.56 8.12
C TRP A 24 -2.40 13.77 7.67
N MET A 25 -2.29 13.00 6.58
CA MET A 25 -3.39 12.17 6.08
C MET A 25 -3.94 11.22 7.15
N HIS A 26 -3.09 10.58 7.96
CA HIS A 26 -3.55 9.70 9.03
C HIS A 26 -4.34 10.43 10.13
N HIS A 27 -4.03 11.71 10.40
CA HIS A 27 -4.72 12.50 11.41
C HIS A 27 -5.95 13.24 10.89
N PHE A 28 -5.94 13.66 9.63
CA PHE A 28 -6.97 14.51 9.03
C PHE A 28 -7.80 13.81 7.93
N GLY A 29 -7.51 12.54 7.63
CA GLY A 29 -8.19 11.71 6.62
C GLY A 29 -7.77 11.99 5.18
N ARG A 30 -7.30 13.20 4.88
CA ARG A 30 -6.80 13.62 3.56
C ARG A 30 -5.46 14.32 3.72
N GLY A 31 -4.49 13.99 2.86
CA GLY A 31 -3.20 14.69 2.80
C GLY A 31 -3.34 16.13 2.30
N LEU A 32 -2.37 16.98 2.64
CA LEU A 32 -2.21 18.30 2.01
C LEU A 32 -1.97 18.15 0.51
N VAL A 33 -1.20 17.16 0.10
CA VAL A 33 -1.21 16.62 -1.26
C VAL A 33 -2.12 15.40 -1.27
N SER A 34 -3.15 15.41 -2.11
CA SER A 34 -4.18 14.37 -2.15
C SER A 34 -3.66 13.00 -2.62
N THR A 35 -2.51 12.97 -3.28
CA THR A 35 -1.82 11.76 -3.77
C THR A 35 -0.58 11.49 -2.91
N PRO A 36 -0.67 10.70 -1.82
CA PRO A 36 0.45 10.51 -0.88
C PRO A 36 1.67 9.80 -1.48
N SER A 37 1.49 9.16 -2.64
CA SER A 37 2.53 8.43 -3.37
C SER A 37 3.04 9.18 -4.60
N ASP A 38 2.46 10.33 -4.94
CA ASP A 38 2.85 11.13 -6.12
C ASP A 38 2.90 12.62 -5.76
N PHE A 39 4.12 13.16 -5.76
CA PHE A 39 4.44 14.58 -5.55
C PHE A 39 4.93 15.25 -6.84
N GLY A 40 4.78 14.59 -7.99
CA GLY A 40 5.16 15.11 -9.29
C GLY A 40 4.25 16.23 -9.77
N ALA A 41 4.55 16.78 -10.95
CA ALA A 41 3.81 17.90 -11.53
C ALA A 41 2.31 17.61 -11.76
N LEU A 42 1.93 16.33 -11.89
CA LEU A 42 0.56 15.89 -12.13
C LEU A 42 -0.24 15.63 -10.85
N SER A 43 0.36 15.78 -9.66
CA SER A 43 -0.28 15.52 -8.35
C SER A 43 -1.40 16.50 -7.98
N GLY A 44 -1.59 17.58 -8.76
CA GLY A 44 -2.52 18.67 -8.44
C GLY A 44 -2.03 19.62 -7.35
N GLY A 45 -0.81 19.41 -6.85
CA GLY A 45 -0.12 20.25 -5.87
C GLY A 45 -0.74 20.23 -4.46
N PRO A 46 -0.02 20.76 -3.46
CA PRO A 46 -0.51 20.84 -2.09
C PRO A 46 -1.64 21.87 -1.97
N SER A 47 -2.64 21.59 -1.13
CA SER A 47 -3.64 22.58 -0.72
C SER A 47 -3.04 23.76 0.03
N HIS A 48 -2.02 23.50 0.86
CA HIS A 48 -1.31 24.49 1.65
C HIS A 48 0.21 24.31 1.49
N PRO A 49 0.84 24.87 0.44
CA PRO A 49 2.26 24.68 0.15
C PRO A 49 3.16 25.17 1.29
N GLU A 50 2.88 26.36 1.83
CA GLU A 50 3.70 26.94 2.91
C GLU A 50 3.62 26.13 4.20
N LEU A 51 2.44 25.59 4.53
CA LEU A 51 2.24 24.72 5.68
C LEU A 51 3.01 23.40 5.51
N LEU A 52 2.94 22.79 4.32
CA LEU A 52 3.68 21.57 4.02
C LEU A 52 5.19 21.78 4.16
N ASP A 53 5.69 22.90 3.65
CA ASP A 53 7.11 23.27 3.73
C ASP A 53 7.56 23.53 5.16
N TRP A 54 6.72 24.23 5.93
CA TRP A 54 6.98 24.47 7.34
C TRP A 54 7.00 23.15 8.12
N LEU A 55 6.01 22.28 7.94
CA LEU A 55 5.96 20.96 8.59
C LEU A 55 7.17 20.09 8.23
N ALA A 56 7.60 20.12 6.97
CA ALA A 56 8.78 19.38 6.51
C ALA A 56 10.06 19.88 7.19
N ARG A 57 10.25 21.21 7.30
CA ARG A 57 11.39 21.79 8.04
C ARG A 57 11.33 21.44 9.53
N GLN A 58 10.17 21.60 10.16
CA GLN A 58 9.98 21.23 11.57
C GLN A 58 10.30 19.75 11.82
N PHE A 59 9.96 18.86 10.89
CA PHE A 59 10.28 17.45 11.01
C PHE A 59 11.79 17.17 10.99
N ILE A 60 12.55 17.90 10.17
CA ILE A 60 14.01 17.84 10.13
C ILE A 60 14.61 18.42 11.42
N ASP A 61 14.12 19.58 11.87
CA ASP A 61 14.55 20.26 13.10
C ASP A 61 14.33 19.39 14.35
N GLU A 62 13.22 18.64 14.38
CA GLU A 62 12.88 17.65 15.40
C GLU A 62 13.63 16.31 15.23
N LYS A 63 14.72 16.30 14.43
CA LYS A 63 15.58 15.13 14.18
C LYS A 63 14.79 13.92 13.68
N TRP A 64 13.85 14.16 12.77
CA TRP A 64 13.01 13.12 12.17
C TRP A 64 12.11 12.38 13.19
N SER A 65 11.76 13.03 14.30
CA SER A 65 10.92 12.46 15.35
C SER A 65 9.43 12.43 14.96
N ILE A 66 8.95 11.25 14.57
CA ILE A 66 7.52 11.03 14.26
C ILE A 66 6.63 11.35 15.47
N LYS A 67 7.11 11.05 16.69
CA LYS A 67 6.38 11.34 17.93
C LYS A 67 6.19 12.85 18.15
N ALA A 68 7.22 13.65 17.83
CA ALA A 68 7.12 15.11 17.93
C ALA A 68 6.08 15.64 16.93
N MET A 69 6.11 15.16 15.69
CA MET A 69 5.14 15.56 14.67
C MET A 69 3.70 15.17 15.01
N HIS A 70 3.48 13.96 15.53
CA HIS A 70 2.17 13.57 16.02
C HIS A 70 1.67 14.53 17.09
N ARG A 71 2.50 14.84 18.10
CA ARG A 71 2.15 15.80 19.16
C ARG A 71 1.83 17.18 18.59
N LEU A 72 2.66 17.69 17.68
CA LEU A 72 2.45 18.96 17.00
C LEU A 72 1.08 19.01 16.30
N MET A 73 0.75 17.98 15.53
CA MET A 73 -0.51 17.90 14.80
C MET A 73 -1.71 17.79 15.74
N VAL A 74 -1.70 16.88 16.73
CA VAL A 74 -2.87 16.68 17.62
C VAL A 74 -3.10 17.82 18.61
N LEU A 75 -2.09 18.66 18.84
CA LEU A 75 -2.20 19.87 19.66
C LEU A 75 -2.50 21.12 18.82
N SER A 76 -2.59 21.01 17.50
CA SER A 76 -2.94 22.13 16.62
C SER A 76 -4.40 22.55 16.81
N SER A 77 -4.69 23.84 16.59
CA SER A 77 -6.06 24.34 16.57
C SER A 77 -6.89 23.64 15.50
N THR A 78 -6.31 23.37 14.33
CA THR A 78 -6.95 22.64 13.21
C THR A 78 -7.41 21.24 13.62
N TYR A 79 -6.60 20.49 14.39
CA TYR A 79 -7.00 19.16 14.86
C TYR A 79 -8.10 19.22 15.93
N GLN A 80 -8.14 20.28 16.73
CA GLN A 80 -9.08 20.47 17.84
C GLN A 80 -10.39 21.16 17.42
N GLN A 81 -10.56 21.50 16.15
CA GLN A 81 -11.81 22.05 15.61
C GLN A 81 -12.97 21.06 15.81
N ALA A 82 -14.19 21.61 15.97
CA ALA A 82 -15.41 20.82 15.89
C ALA A 82 -15.62 20.28 14.47
N SER A 83 -16.37 19.19 14.33
CA SER A 83 -16.76 18.64 13.02
C SER A 83 -18.02 19.27 12.40
N GLU A 84 -18.63 20.23 13.09
CA GLU A 84 -19.74 21.02 12.54
C GLU A 84 -19.19 22.24 11.78
N PRO A 85 -19.60 22.46 10.52
CA PRO A 85 -19.24 23.66 9.78
C PRO A 85 -19.77 24.91 10.51
N THR A 86 -18.87 25.83 10.85
CA THR A 86 -19.21 27.06 11.58
C THR A 86 -19.64 28.20 10.66
N HIS A 87 -19.21 28.19 9.39
CA HIS A 87 -19.53 29.23 8.42
C HIS A 87 -20.74 28.87 7.56
N PRO A 88 -21.68 29.83 7.34
CA PRO A 88 -22.74 29.64 6.35
C PRO A 88 -22.12 29.53 4.95
N ASN A 89 -22.63 28.61 4.14
CA ASN A 89 -22.22 28.36 2.74
C ASN A 89 -20.87 27.63 2.52
N VAL A 90 -20.26 27.04 3.54
CA VAL A 90 -19.02 26.23 3.36
C VAL A 90 -19.24 25.10 2.35
N MET A 91 -20.40 24.43 2.38
CA MET A 91 -20.71 23.35 1.46
C MET A 91 -20.80 23.78 -0.02
N GLU A 92 -21.07 25.06 -0.28
CA GLU A 92 -21.11 25.60 -1.66
C GLU A 92 -19.73 26.05 -2.13
N GLN A 93 -18.93 26.62 -1.24
CA GLN A 93 -17.63 27.24 -1.58
C GLN A 93 -16.46 26.26 -1.50
N ASP A 94 -16.48 25.33 -0.54
CA ASP A 94 -15.44 24.32 -0.30
C ASP A 94 -16.09 22.99 0.13
N PRO A 95 -16.79 22.29 -0.79
CA PRO A 95 -17.53 21.06 -0.48
C PRO A 95 -16.62 19.95 0.08
N ASP A 96 -15.34 19.98 -0.28
CA ASP A 96 -14.32 19.01 0.13
C ASP A 96 -13.63 19.40 1.45
N ASN A 97 -13.95 20.57 2.01
CA ASN A 97 -13.27 21.19 3.15
C ASN A 97 -11.74 21.17 2.99
N ARG A 98 -11.26 21.50 1.78
CA ARG A 98 -9.84 21.58 1.42
C ARG A 98 -9.11 22.63 2.26
N LEU A 99 -9.80 23.69 2.68
CA LEU A 99 -9.28 24.81 3.48
C LEU A 99 -9.33 24.56 5.00
N LEU A 100 -9.80 23.40 5.45
CA LEU A 100 -9.76 22.97 6.86
C LEU A 100 -10.50 23.94 7.80
N SER A 101 -11.70 24.33 7.39
CA SER A 101 -12.58 25.23 8.17
C SER A 101 -13.23 24.54 9.38
N TYR A 102 -13.35 23.22 9.34
CA TYR A 102 -13.82 22.35 10.42
C TYR A 102 -13.08 21.00 10.37
N TYR A 103 -13.17 20.19 11.44
CA TYR A 103 -12.53 18.87 11.46
C TYR A 103 -13.32 17.84 10.66
N ASN A 104 -12.71 17.23 9.65
CA ASN A 104 -13.36 16.21 8.83
C ASN A 104 -13.68 14.95 9.65
N ARG A 105 -14.92 14.48 9.55
CA ARG A 105 -15.31 13.19 10.11
C ARG A 105 -14.54 12.09 9.39
N ARG A 106 -13.82 11.28 10.15
CA ARG A 106 -13.09 10.12 9.64
C ARG A 106 -13.75 8.84 10.09
N ARG A 107 -13.62 7.80 9.26
CA ARG A 107 -13.92 6.44 9.68
C ARG A 107 -12.95 6.04 10.79
N LEU A 108 -13.46 5.32 11.78
CA LEU A 108 -12.64 4.70 12.82
C LEU A 108 -12.12 3.35 12.30
N GLU A 109 -10.84 3.10 12.52
CA GLU A 109 -10.23 1.78 12.31
C GLU A 109 -10.80 0.76 13.30
N ALA A 110 -10.71 -0.52 12.97
CA ALA A 110 -11.24 -1.62 13.78
C ALA A 110 -10.73 -1.60 15.23
N GLU A 111 -9.44 -1.28 15.40
CA GLU A 111 -8.78 -1.13 16.70
C GLU A 111 -9.39 0.00 17.53
N ALA A 112 -9.65 1.14 16.87
CA ALA A 112 -10.25 2.31 17.53
C ALA A 112 -11.71 2.03 17.90
N VAL A 113 -12.44 1.29 17.07
CA VAL A 113 -13.81 0.84 17.38
C VAL A 113 -13.79 -0.09 18.60
N ARG A 114 -12.92 -1.10 18.63
CA ARG A 114 -12.76 -2.01 19.78
C ARG A 114 -12.44 -1.25 21.07
N ASP A 115 -11.44 -0.37 21.01
CA ASP A 115 -10.99 0.43 22.15
C ASP A 115 -12.11 1.35 22.66
N SER A 116 -12.90 1.92 21.75
CA SER A 116 -14.06 2.76 22.09
C SER A 116 -15.15 1.95 22.79
N ILE A 117 -15.47 0.75 22.30
CA ILE A 117 -16.45 -0.15 22.95
C ILE A 117 -15.99 -0.51 24.36
N LEU A 118 -14.71 -0.86 24.53
CA LEU A 118 -14.14 -1.18 25.84
C LEU A 118 -14.16 0.04 26.77
N SER A 119 -13.85 1.23 26.25
CA SER A 119 -13.84 2.47 27.01
C SER A 119 -15.23 2.87 27.48
N VAL A 120 -16.21 2.90 26.58
CA VAL A 120 -17.61 3.28 26.87
C VAL A 120 -18.28 2.28 27.80
N SER A 121 -17.97 0.99 27.68
CA SER A 121 -18.48 -0.04 28.59
C SER A 121 -17.79 -0.06 29.96
N GLY A 122 -16.77 0.77 30.20
CA GLY A 122 -16.00 0.78 31.44
C GLY A 122 -15.14 -0.47 31.66
N ARG A 123 -14.88 -1.23 30.59
CA ARG A 123 -14.18 -2.53 30.63
C ARG A 123 -12.73 -2.46 30.12
N LEU A 124 -12.32 -1.32 29.59
CA LEU A 124 -10.96 -1.09 29.11
C LEU A 124 -9.97 -1.17 30.27
N ASN A 125 -8.96 -2.03 30.14
CA ASN A 125 -7.79 -2.00 31.00
C ASN A 125 -6.86 -0.87 30.52
N PRO A 126 -6.65 0.20 31.32
CA PRO A 126 -5.84 1.36 30.92
C PRO A 126 -4.33 1.16 31.16
N GLU A 127 -3.91 0.00 31.68
CA GLU A 127 -2.51 -0.30 31.94
C GLU A 127 -1.68 -0.09 30.67
N ARG A 128 -0.62 0.71 30.83
CA ARG A 128 0.32 1.01 29.76
C ARG A 128 1.51 0.09 29.91
N HIS A 129 2.03 -0.33 28.76
CA HIS A 129 3.20 -1.18 28.63
C HIS A 129 2.89 -2.64 29.04
N GLY A 130 3.92 -3.49 29.03
CA GLY A 130 3.78 -4.91 29.32
C GLY A 130 3.63 -5.78 28.07
N LEU A 131 3.32 -7.05 28.32
CA LEU A 131 3.25 -8.08 27.28
C LEU A 131 2.03 -7.90 26.37
N PRO A 132 2.11 -8.42 25.13
CA PRO A 132 0.96 -8.54 24.25
C PRO A 132 -0.18 -9.35 24.89
N ILE A 133 -1.40 -9.09 24.44
CA ILE A 133 -2.60 -9.83 24.81
C ILE A 133 -3.02 -10.73 23.65
N PHE A 134 -3.65 -11.85 23.98
CA PHE A 134 -4.15 -12.83 23.03
C PHE A 134 -5.67 -12.95 23.20
N PRO A 135 -6.48 -12.10 22.54
CA PRO A 135 -7.93 -12.17 22.67
C PRO A 135 -8.49 -13.55 22.27
N PRO A 136 -9.66 -13.95 22.78
CA PRO A 136 -10.29 -15.20 22.39
C PRO A 136 -10.58 -15.21 20.89
N LEU A 137 -10.27 -16.33 20.24
CA LEU A 137 -10.58 -16.59 18.84
C LEU A 137 -11.84 -17.46 18.72
N PRO A 138 -12.68 -17.27 17.69
CA PRO A 138 -13.84 -18.14 17.47
C PRO A 138 -13.44 -19.54 16.95
N ASP A 139 -14.28 -20.54 17.24
CA ASP A 139 -14.40 -21.85 16.58
C ASP A 139 -13.11 -22.59 16.20
N GLY A 140 -12.25 -22.92 17.18
CA GLY A 140 -11.11 -23.82 16.97
C GLY A 140 -10.02 -23.28 16.03
N ILE A 141 -10.11 -22.01 15.60
CA ILE A 141 -9.08 -21.35 14.79
C ILE A 141 -7.76 -21.30 15.57
N GLU A 142 -7.82 -21.15 16.89
CA GLU A 142 -6.68 -21.26 17.79
C GLU A 142 -5.87 -22.55 17.61
N GLU A 143 -6.51 -23.65 17.17
CA GLU A 143 -5.86 -24.92 16.90
C GLU A 143 -5.21 -25.00 15.50
N ARG A 144 -5.62 -24.15 14.55
CA ARG A 144 -5.14 -24.10 13.16
C ARG A 144 -3.98 -23.13 12.96
N VAL A 145 -3.83 -22.16 13.86
CA VAL A 145 -2.80 -21.08 13.79
C VAL A 145 -1.40 -21.58 14.22
N LYS A 146 -1.25 -22.90 14.40
CA LYS A 146 -0.04 -23.55 14.93
C LYS A 146 1.12 -23.50 13.94
N TYR A 147 2.15 -22.69 14.27
CA TYR A 147 3.53 -23.00 13.91
C TYR A 147 4.36 -23.11 15.20
N SER A 148 5.04 -24.25 15.35
CA SER A 148 6.21 -24.49 16.22
C SER A 148 6.20 -23.77 17.59
N ASN A 149 5.82 -24.50 18.65
CA ASN A 149 5.95 -24.15 20.09
C ASN A 149 5.30 -22.86 20.63
N SER A 150 4.78 -21.95 19.82
CA SER A 150 4.00 -20.78 20.29
C SER A 150 2.50 -21.07 20.21
N LYS A 151 1.89 -21.49 21.31
CA LYS A 151 0.43 -21.63 21.40
C LYS A 151 -0.20 -20.24 21.56
N TRP A 152 -1.30 -19.97 20.85
CA TRP A 152 -2.14 -18.80 21.14
C TRP A 152 -2.68 -18.94 22.56
N ALA A 153 -2.01 -18.30 23.51
CA ALA A 153 -2.32 -18.42 24.92
C ALA A 153 -3.44 -17.44 25.28
N THR A 154 -4.68 -17.83 24.98
CA THR A 154 -5.86 -16.99 25.15
C THR A 154 -5.85 -16.31 26.52
N THR A 155 -5.76 -14.99 26.48
CA THR A 155 -5.83 -14.15 27.66
C THR A 155 -7.31 -13.93 27.98
N HIS A 156 -7.69 -14.23 29.21
CA HIS A 156 -9.06 -14.04 29.69
C HIS A 156 -9.14 -12.90 30.72
N GLY A 157 -10.36 -12.50 31.07
CA GLY A 157 -10.60 -11.54 32.14
C GLY A 157 -10.22 -10.09 31.79
N PRO A 158 -9.86 -9.26 32.79
CA PRO A 158 -9.50 -7.86 32.60
C PRO A 158 -8.22 -7.65 31.79
N GLU A 159 -7.23 -8.55 31.90
CA GLU A 159 -5.97 -8.47 31.15
C GLU A 159 -6.17 -8.54 29.64
N ALA A 160 -7.17 -9.28 29.18
CA ALA A 160 -7.54 -9.40 27.77
C ALA A 160 -8.14 -8.12 27.16
N ARG A 161 -8.44 -7.12 27.99
CA ARG A 161 -9.19 -5.91 27.62
C ARG A 161 -8.30 -4.69 27.54
N LYS A 162 -7.00 -4.88 27.32
CA LYS A 162 -6.07 -3.79 26.97
C LYS A 162 -6.41 -3.22 25.61
N ARG A 163 -5.87 -2.03 25.35
CA ARG A 163 -5.94 -1.35 24.05
C ARG A 163 -5.50 -2.29 22.93
N SER A 164 -6.12 -2.14 21.78
CA SER A 164 -5.93 -3.02 20.62
C SER A 164 -4.50 -3.01 20.09
N LEU A 165 -3.73 -1.95 20.38
CA LEU A 165 -2.28 -1.88 20.16
C LEU A 165 -1.49 -3.03 20.81
N TYR A 166 -2.01 -3.62 21.90
CA TYR A 166 -1.38 -4.75 22.59
C TYR A 166 -1.78 -6.11 22.02
N ILE A 167 -2.71 -6.17 21.06
CA ILE A 167 -3.12 -7.45 20.47
C ILE A 167 -1.93 -8.03 19.71
N TYR A 168 -1.57 -9.27 20.03
CA TYR A 168 -0.55 -9.99 19.29
C TYR A 168 -1.02 -10.22 17.85
N GLN A 169 -0.30 -9.65 16.88
CA GLN A 169 -0.57 -9.82 15.46
C GLN A 169 0.36 -10.89 14.89
N GLN A 170 -0.22 -12.02 14.48
CA GLN A 170 0.49 -13.03 13.71
C GLN A 170 0.29 -12.77 12.22
N ARG A 171 1.36 -12.86 11.42
CA ARG A 171 1.27 -12.56 9.97
C ARG A 171 0.30 -13.48 9.21
N THR A 172 0.15 -14.72 9.68
CA THR A 172 -0.71 -15.74 9.07
C THR A 172 -2.13 -15.77 9.65
N LEU A 173 -2.42 -14.97 10.67
CA LEU A 173 -3.76 -14.86 11.26
C LEU A 173 -4.19 -13.41 11.30
N THR A 174 -5.13 -13.05 10.44
CA THR A 174 -5.85 -11.79 10.58
C THR A 174 -6.87 -11.93 11.71
N MET A 175 -6.91 -10.99 12.64
CA MET A 175 -7.80 -11.06 13.81
C MET A 175 -9.28 -11.00 13.38
N PRO A 176 -10.09 -12.05 13.58
CA PRO A 176 -11.46 -12.11 13.05
C PRO A 176 -12.35 -10.97 13.53
N PHE A 177 -12.20 -10.56 14.79
CA PHE A 177 -12.94 -9.41 15.32
C PHE A 177 -12.57 -8.10 14.62
N LEU A 178 -11.29 -7.89 14.28
CA LEU A 178 -10.88 -6.68 13.56
C LEU A 178 -11.37 -6.72 12.11
N GLN A 179 -11.35 -7.90 11.48
CA GLN A 179 -11.90 -8.12 10.13
C GLN A 179 -13.38 -7.79 10.02
N ALA A 180 -14.17 -8.03 11.08
CA ALA A 180 -15.59 -7.67 11.09
C ALA A 180 -15.81 -6.16 10.84
N PHE A 181 -14.84 -5.33 11.20
CA PHE A 181 -14.84 -3.89 10.96
C PHE A 181 -13.99 -3.47 9.75
N ASP A 182 -13.37 -4.42 9.04
CA ASP A 182 -12.60 -4.19 7.81
C ASP A 182 -13.49 -4.22 6.55
N GLY A 183 -12.92 -3.71 5.45
CA GLY A 183 -13.61 -3.53 4.16
C GLY A 183 -14.20 -4.81 3.56
N LEU A 184 -13.61 -5.99 3.81
CA LEU A 184 -14.11 -7.26 3.28
C LEU A 184 -15.50 -7.60 3.85
N SER A 185 -15.69 -7.47 5.17
CA SER A 185 -16.96 -7.77 5.83
C SER A 185 -18.08 -6.82 5.38
N ILE A 186 -17.73 -5.54 5.16
CA ILE A 186 -18.67 -4.55 4.64
C ILE A 186 -19.01 -4.84 3.17
N ALA A 187 -18.01 -5.16 2.34
CA ALA A 187 -18.22 -5.50 0.94
C ALA A 187 -19.10 -6.76 0.81
N TRP A 188 -18.83 -7.77 1.64
CA TRP A 188 -19.62 -9.00 1.74
C TRP A 188 -21.08 -8.71 2.10
N ALA A 189 -21.32 -8.01 3.20
CA ALA A 189 -22.67 -7.67 3.66
C ALA A 189 -23.43 -6.78 2.64
N THR A 190 -22.70 -5.87 1.98
CA THR A 190 -23.27 -5.02 0.91
C THR A 190 -23.73 -5.87 -0.27
N LEU A 191 -22.90 -6.82 -0.70
CA LEU A 191 -23.22 -7.73 -1.81
C LEU A 191 -24.43 -8.60 -1.49
N GLU A 192 -24.51 -9.16 -0.27
CA GLU A 192 -25.66 -9.93 0.21
C GLU A 192 -26.93 -9.08 0.26
N ASN A 193 -26.87 -7.85 0.78
CA ASN A 193 -28.03 -6.96 0.82
C ASN A 193 -28.49 -6.51 -0.58
N LEU A 194 -27.54 -6.21 -1.48
CA LEU A 194 -27.85 -5.89 -2.88
C LEU A 194 -28.56 -7.06 -3.58
N HIS A 195 -28.09 -8.28 -3.34
CA HIS A 195 -28.67 -9.49 -3.93
C HIS A 195 -30.04 -9.85 -3.32
N GLN A 196 -30.16 -9.87 -1.99
CA GLN A 196 -31.35 -10.41 -1.32
C GLN A 196 -32.49 -9.40 -1.19
N VAL A 197 -32.16 -8.15 -0.85
CA VAL A 197 -33.12 -7.10 -0.49
C VAL A 197 -33.38 -6.17 -1.68
N ASN A 198 -32.34 -5.50 -2.18
CA ASN A 198 -32.51 -4.49 -3.23
C ASN A 198 -32.91 -5.12 -4.57
N ARG A 199 -32.27 -6.25 -4.94
CA ARG A 199 -32.51 -7.00 -6.19
C ARG A 199 -32.38 -6.14 -7.45
N CYS A 200 -31.52 -5.12 -7.40
CA CYS A 200 -31.22 -4.27 -8.55
C CYS A 200 -30.16 -4.91 -9.45
N ARG A 201 -30.07 -4.46 -10.71
CA ARG A 201 -28.93 -4.79 -11.56
C ARG A 201 -27.71 -4.03 -11.05
N ALA A 202 -26.67 -4.75 -10.62
CA ALA A 202 -25.48 -4.16 -10.03
C ALA A 202 -24.22 -4.71 -10.69
N LEU A 203 -23.24 -3.84 -10.91
CA LEU A 203 -21.85 -4.22 -11.20
C LEU A 203 -21.03 -3.90 -9.96
N PHE A 204 -20.31 -4.89 -9.44
CA PHE A 204 -19.51 -4.77 -8.22
C PHE A 204 -18.05 -5.08 -8.54
N ALA A 205 -17.23 -4.04 -8.76
CA ALA A 205 -15.80 -4.19 -9.00
C ALA A 205 -15.05 -4.27 -7.66
N THR A 206 -14.24 -5.31 -7.47
CA THR A 206 -13.49 -5.55 -6.23
C THR A 206 -12.14 -6.20 -6.50
N HIS A 207 -11.19 -6.01 -5.58
CA HIS A 207 -9.92 -6.73 -5.54
C HIS A 207 -9.93 -7.88 -4.52
N PHE A 208 -11.00 -8.03 -3.74
CA PHE A 208 -11.16 -9.11 -2.77
C PHE A 208 -11.54 -10.41 -3.49
N HIS A 209 -10.58 -11.31 -3.66
CA HIS A 209 -10.79 -12.61 -4.29
C HIS A 209 -11.72 -13.50 -3.43
N GLU A 210 -11.73 -13.31 -2.11
CA GLU A 210 -12.55 -14.04 -1.15
C GLU A 210 -14.05 -13.90 -1.42
N LEU A 211 -14.49 -12.78 -2.02
CA LEU A 211 -15.89 -12.55 -2.40
C LEU A 211 -16.37 -13.48 -3.50
N THR A 212 -15.48 -14.11 -4.29
CA THR A 212 -15.86 -15.07 -5.32
C THR A 212 -16.56 -16.30 -4.73
N SER A 213 -16.26 -16.65 -3.48
CA SER A 213 -16.90 -17.77 -2.76
C SER A 213 -18.41 -17.60 -2.60
N LEU A 214 -18.92 -16.35 -2.64
CA LEU A 214 -20.36 -16.05 -2.58
C LEU A 214 -21.15 -16.57 -3.78
N THR A 215 -20.51 -16.86 -4.92
CA THR A 215 -21.14 -17.52 -6.08
C THR A 215 -21.83 -18.83 -5.71
N SER A 216 -21.32 -19.54 -4.70
CA SER A 216 -21.91 -20.79 -4.22
C SER A 216 -23.22 -20.60 -3.45
N ARG A 217 -23.49 -19.38 -2.96
CA ARG A 217 -24.62 -19.07 -2.06
C ARG A 217 -25.63 -18.09 -2.68
N LEU A 218 -25.17 -17.22 -3.58
CA LEU A 218 -25.98 -16.19 -4.22
C LEU A 218 -26.25 -16.59 -5.67
N ASP A 219 -27.43 -17.15 -5.91
CA ASP A 219 -27.88 -17.76 -7.18
C ASP A 219 -27.81 -16.83 -8.41
N ALA A 220 -28.12 -15.55 -8.23
CA ALA A 220 -28.09 -14.53 -9.28
C ALA A 220 -26.74 -13.83 -9.43
N LEU A 221 -25.72 -14.24 -8.66
CA LEU A 221 -24.39 -13.66 -8.73
C LEU A 221 -23.52 -14.41 -9.75
N SER A 222 -22.94 -13.67 -10.69
CA SER A 222 -21.97 -14.20 -11.66
C SER A 222 -20.67 -13.41 -11.58
N CYS A 223 -19.53 -14.11 -11.45
CA CYS A 223 -18.22 -13.49 -11.52
C CYS A 223 -17.79 -13.22 -12.96
N HIS A 224 -17.16 -12.07 -13.17
CA HIS A 224 -16.53 -11.69 -14.43
C HIS A 224 -15.18 -11.04 -14.15
N SER A 225 -14.23 -11.22 -15.07
CA SER A 225 -12.89 -10.65 -15.02
C SER A 225 -12.52 -10.03 -16.36
N MET A 226 -11.50 -9.18 -16.37
CA MET A 226 -10.95 -8.64 -17.62
C MET A 226 -9.98 -9.66 -18.20
N ARG A 227 -10.11 -9.98 -19.49
CA ARG A 227 -9.21 -10.91 -20.18
C ARG A 227 -7.83 -10.30 -20.29
N VAL A 228 -6.86 -11.10 -19.90
CA VAL A 228 -5.44 -10.78 -19.97
C VAL A 228 -4.76 -11.82 -20.85
N LYS A 229 -3.87 -11.38 -21.73
CA LYS A 229 -3.06 -12.25 -22.57
C LYS A 229 -1.59 -11.98 -22.31
N GLU A 230 -0.83 -13.04 -22.04
CA GLU A 230 0.62 -12.98 -21.99
C GLU A 230 1.18 -13.13 -23.40
N TRP A 231 2.09 -12.24 -23.78
CA TRP A 231 2.80 -12.26 -25.06
C TRP A 231 4.24 -11.83 -24.85
N GLU A 232 5.20 -12.70 -25.16
CA GLU A 232 6.65 -12.41 -25.06
C GLU A 232 7.11 -11.88 -23.68
N GLY A 233 6.47 -12.33 -22.59
CA GLY A 233 6.79 -11.89 -21.23
C GLY A 233 6.22 -10.51 -20.87
N GLU A 234 5.34 -9.97 -21.71
CA GLU A 234 4.51 -8.79 -21.46
C GLU A 234 3.05 -9.18 -21.27
N VAL A 235 2.38 -8.47 -20.36
CA VAL A 235 0.96 -8.65 -20.09
C VAL A 235 0.16 -7.64 -20.89
N VAL A 236 -0.71 -8.13 -21.77
CA VAL A 236 -1.61 -7.30 -22.59
C VAL A 236 -3.03 -7.41 -22.04
N PHE A 237 -3.56 -6.28 -21.57
CA PHE A 237 -4.96 -6.16 -21.18
C PHE A 237 -5.82 -6.04 -22.44
N LEU A 238 -6.63 -7.06 -22.70
CA LEU A 238 -7.46 -7.11 -23.90
C LEU A 238 -8.75 -6.28 -23.78
N HIS A 239 -9.01 -5.69 -22.60
CA HIS A 239 -10.22 -4.92 -22.27
C HIS A 239 -11.54 -5.66 -22.60
N GLU A 240 -11.48 -6.98 -22.64
CA GLU A 240 -12.62 -7.85 -22.92
C GLU A 240 -13.10 -8.47 -21.60
N VAL A 241 -14.37 -8.31 -21.26
CA VAL A 241 -14.96 -8.92 -20.07
C VAL A 241 -15.26 -10.38 -20.36
N VAL A 242 -14.77 -11.27 -19.50
CA VAL A 242 -15.00 -12.72 -19.59
C VAL A 242 -15.66 -13.25 -18.32
N ALA A 243 -16.47 -14.30 -18.48
CA ALA A 243 -17.07 -14.98 -17.34
C ALA A 243 -16.00 -15.76 -16.56
N GLY A 244 -16.08 -15.72 -15.23
CA GLY A 244 -15.14 -16.36 -14.32
C GLY A 244 -14.45 -15.37 -13.37
N ALA A 245 -13.84 -15.91 -12.31
CA ALA A 245 -12.91 -15.17 -11.48
C ALA A 245 -11.56 -15.03 -12.22
N ALA A 246 -10.70 -14.12 -11.78
CA ALA A 246 -9.33 -14.06 -12.28
C ALA A 246 -8.52 -15.22 -11.69
N ASP A 247 -7.81 -15.96 -12.56
CA ASP A 247 -7.05 -17.16 -12.18
C ASP A 247 -5.68 -16.81 -11.56
N GLN A 248 -5.21 -15.58 -11.74
CA GLN A 248 -3.87 -15.13 -11.31
C GLN A 248 -3.85 -13.65 -10.90
N SER A 249 -2.86 -13.28 -10.08
CA SER A 249 -2.58 -11.89 -9.73
C SER A 249 -1.54 -11.29 -10.68
N TYR A 250 -1.90 -10.23 -11.38
CA TYR A 250 -0.98 -9.53 -12.31
C TYR A 250 -0.13 -8.45 -11.61
N GLY A 251 -0.12 -8.38 -10.28
CA GLY A 251 0.56 -7.33 -9.53
C GLY A 251 2.06 -7.22 -9.84
N VAL A 252 2.74 -8.36 -10.03
CA VAL A 252 4.18 -8.38 -10.35
C VAL A 252 4.45 -7.91 -11.78
N HIS A 253 3.54 -8.19 -12.71
CA HIS A 253 3.62 -7.70 -14.09
C HIS A 253 3.40 -6.19 -14.17
N VAL A 254 2.43 -5.65 -13.42
CA VAL A 254 2.22 -4.21 -13.31
C VAL A 254 3.44 -3.54 -12.67
N ALA A 255 4.09 -4.17 -11.69
CA ALA A 255 5.33 -3.67 -11.12
C ALA A 255 6.48 -3.59 -12.14
N LYS A 256 6.60 -4.58 -13.04
CA LYS A 256 7.57 -4.56 -14.14
C LYS A 256 7.31 -3.39 -15.08
N LEU A 257 6.06 -3.17 -15.47
CA LEU A 257 5.63 -2.03 -16.30
C LEU A 257 5.87 -0.68 -15.62
N ALA A 258 5.74 -0.62 -14.30
CA ALA A 258 6.04 0.57 -13.49
C ALA A 258 7.55 0.84 -13.34
N GLY A 259 8.41 0.02 -13.95
CA GLY A 259 9.86 0.22 -13.96
C GLY A 259 10.57 -0.23 -12.68
N LEU A 260 9.99 -1.16 -11.91
CA LEU A 260 10.69 -1.71 -10.75
C LEU A 260 11.97 -2.47 -11.17
N PRO A 261 13.05 -2.43 -10.36
CA PRO A 261 14.31 -3.09 -10.71
C PRO A 261 14.15 -4.59 -10.98
N PRO A 262 14.84 -5.17 -11.99
CA PRO A 262 14.70 -6.59 -12.35
C PRO A 262 14.91 -7.56 -11.18
N ALA A 263 15.84 -7.25 -10.27
CA ALA A 263 16.08 -8.04 -9.07
C ALA A 263 14.87 -8.08 -8.12
N VAL A 264 14.11 -6.98 -8.03
CA VAL A 264 12.89 -6.91 -7.22
C VAL A 264 11.77 -7.69 -7.89
N ILE A 265 11.65 -7.62 -9.21
CA ILE A 265 10.67 -8.40 -9.99
C ILE A 265 10.94 -9.90 -9.84
N ALA A 266 12.19 -10.33 -10.03
CA ALA A 266 12.58 -11.73 -9.88
C ALA A 266 12.27 -12.27 -8.49
N ARG A 267 12.58 -11.50 -7.44
CA ARG A 267 12.25 -11.89 -6.06
C ARG A 267 10.74 -11.90 -5.81
N ALA A 268 9.99 -10.93 -6.33
CA ALA A 268 8.54 -10.90 -6.19
C ALA A 268 7.85 -12.09 -6.88
N GLN A 269 8.34 -12.51 -8.06
CA GLN A 269 7.86 -13.71 -8.76
C GLN A 269 8.16 -14.98 -7.97
N GLU A 270 9.35 -15.08 -7.38
CA GLU A 270 9.72 -16.22 -6.53
C GLU A 270 8.83 -16.32 -5.29
N VAL A 271 8.60 -15.19 -4.61
CA VAL A 271 7.70 -15.10 -3.44
C VAL A 271 6.27 -15.48 -3.84
N LEU A 272 5.76 -14.97 -4.96
CA LEU A 272 4.42 -15.26 -5.45
C LEU A 272 4.22 -16.76 -5.69
N ARG A 273 5.16 -17.40 -6.40
CA ARG A 273 5.12 -18.85 -6.64
C ARG A 273 5.10 -19.66 -5.35
N ILE A 274 5.90 -19.28 -4.36
CA ILE A 274 5.90 -19.96 -3.05
C ILE A 274 4.57 -19.80 -2.32
N LEU A 275 3.90 -18.65 -2.45
CA LEU A 275 2.58 -18.39 -1.88
C LEU A 275 1.44 -19.10 -2.63
N GLU A 276 1.60 -19.35 -3.93
CA GLU A 276 0.63 -20.08 -4.76
C GLU A 276 0.75 -21.61 -4.59
N GLU A 277 1.97 -22.13 -4.39
CA GLU A 277 2.24 -23.56 -4.20
C GLU A 277 1.97 -24.05 -2.76
N GLY A 278 1.98 -23.16 -1.77
CA GLY A 278 1.76 -23.50 -0.36
C GLY A 278 0.40 -23.04 0.15
N GLU A 279 -0.39 -23.95 0.75
CA GLU A 279 -1.51 -23.55 1.60
C GLU A 279 -1.05 -22.45 2.58
N GLN A 280 -1.80 -21.34 2.59
CA GLN A 280 -1.45 -20.00 3.09
C GLN A 280 -0.80 -19.95 4.48
N SER A 281 -0.95 -20.99 5.29
CA SER A 281 -0.46 -21.06 6.67
C SER A 281 1.06 -21.22 6.77
N GLY A 282 1.74 -21.87 5.82
CA GLY A 282 3.15 -22.29 5.97
C GLY A 282 4.20 -21.66 5.08
N ALA A 283 3.78 -21.17 3.92
CA ALA A 283 4.66 -20.55 2.92
C ALA A 283 5.32 -19.26 3.46
N LEU A 284 4.55 -18.45 4.19
CA LEU A 284 5.00 -17.18 4.76
C LEU A 284 6.07 -17.32 5.86
N ALA A 285 6.05 -18.43 6.61
CA ALA A 285 7.06 -18.73 7.63
C ALA A 285 8.39 -19.16 7.00
N ARG A 286 8.36 -20.02 5.98
CA ARG A 286 9.55 -20.41 5.21
C ARG A 286 10.20 -19.21 4.52
N LEU A 287 9.37 -18.34 3.94
CA LEU A 287 9.83 -17.08 3.34
C LEU A 287 10.50 -16.14 4.35
N ALA A 288 10.00 -16.09 5.60
CA ALA A 288 10.55 -15.26 6.67
C ALA A 288 11.89 -15.78 7.20
N ASP A 289 12.09 -17.11 7.22
CA ASP A 289 13.37 -17.73 7.59
C ASP A 289 14.43 -17.58 6.47
N ASP A 290 13.99 -17.55 5.19
CA ASP A 290 14.83 -17.26 4.01
C ASP A 290 15.02 -15.76 3.73
N LEU A 291 14.61 -14.88 4.66
CA LEU A 291 14.69 -13.42 4.54
C LEU A 291 15.83 -12.79 5.39
N PRO A 292 17.11 -13.19 5.28
CA PRO A 292 18.17 -12.25 5.60
C PRO A 292 18.12 -11.17 4.53
N LEU A 293 17.74 -9.95 4.95
CA LEU A 293 17.66 -8.72 4.15
C LEU A 293 18.95 -8.39 3.35
N PHE A 294 20.02 -9.16 3.56
CA PHE A 294 21.35 -8.98 2.98
C PHE A 294 22.05 -10.27 2.48
N SER A 295 21.40 -11.43 2.44
CA SER A 295 22.06 -12.69 2.00
C SER A 295 21.67 -13.19 0.61
N ALA A 296 20.73 -12.53 -0.07
CA ALA A 296 20.44 -12.89 -1.46
C ALA A 296 21.65 -12.47 -2.30
N THR A 297 22.48 -13.43 -2.70
CA THR A 297 23.29 -13.32 -3.91
C THR A 297 22.35 -12.88 -5.00
N VAL A 298 22.48 -11.62 -5.45
CA VAL A 298 21.79 -11.12 -6.62
C VAL A 298 22.08 -12.14 -7.72
N PRO A 299 21.09 -12.89 -8.22
CA PRO A 299 21.31 -13.66 -9.43
C PRO A 299 21.69 -12.61 -10.46
N GLU A 300 22.91 -12.71 -10.98
CA GLU A 300 23.36 -11.86 -12.07
C GLU A 300 22.28 -11.96 -13.14
N ALA A 301 21.58 -10.86 -13.40
CA ALA A 301 20.61 -10.83 -14.47
C ALA A 301 21.34 -11.35 -15.72
N PRO A 302 20.74 -12.27 -16.51
CA PRO A 302 21.36 -12.66 -17.77
C PRO A 302 21.69 -11.37 -18.52
N ALA A 303 22.97 -11.16 -18.81
CA ALA A 303 23.43 -9.94 -19.44
C ALA A 303 22.54 -9.70 -20.65
N ALA A 304 21.85 -8.56 -20.67
CA ALA A 304 21.05 -8.17 -21.82
C ALA A 304 21.96 -8.25 -23.05
N GLU A 305 21.56 -8.97 -24.08
CA GLU A 305 22.34 -9.04 -25.31
C GLU A 305 22.59 -7.61 -25.79
N PRO A 306 23.86 -7.24 -26.09
CA PRO A 306 24.21 -5.87 -26.42
C PRO A 306 23.38 -5.41 -27.61
N SER A 307 22.75 -4.25 -27.46
CA SER A 307 21.95 -3.67 -28.53
C SER A 307 22.85 -3.35 -29.74
N ALA A 308 22.26 -3.31 -30.94
CA ALA A 308 22.99 -2.96 -32.16
C ALA A 308 23.70 -1.59 -32.08
N VAL A 309 23.22 -0.70 -31.21
CA VAL A 309 23.84 0.60 -30.92
C VAL A 309 25.08 0.45 -30.05
N GLU A 310 25.03 -0.36 -29.00
CA GLU A 310 26.15 -0.61 -28.09
C GLU A 310 27.30 -1.34 -28.81
N GLU A 311 26.99 -2.29 -29.68
CA GLU A 311 27.99 -2.96 -30.52
C GLU A 311 28.65 -1.99 -31.51
N ALA A 312 27.87 -1.08 -32.11
CA ALA A 312 28.39 -0.07 -33.01
C ALA A 312 29.27 0.95 -32.28
N LEU A 313 28.87 1.34 -31.05
CA LEU A 313 29.61 2.29 -30.22
C LEU A 313 30.97 1.72 -29.77
N ALA A 314 31.02 0.45 -29.36
CA ALA A 314 32.25 -0.21 -28.92
C ALA A 314 33.34 -0.28 -30.00
N ARG A 315 32.96 -0.16 -31.28
CA ARG A 315 33.89 -0.20 -32.43
C ARG A 315 34.40 1.18 -32.86
N ILE A 316 33.93 2.25 -32.22
CA ILE A 316 34.31 3.61 -32.57
C ILE A 316 35.49 4.06 -31.70
N ASN A 317 36.55 4.56 -32.35
CA ASN A 317 37.66 5.23 -31.68
C ASN A 317 37.54 6.76 -31.89
N PRO A 318 37.11 7.54 -30.87
CA PRO A 318 36.89 8.98 -31.03
C PRO A 318 38.15 9.77 -31.41
N ASP A 319 39.32 9.28 -31.01
CA ASP A 319 40.59 9.98 -31.21
C ASP A 319 41.06 9.95 -32.68
N GLU A 320 40.45 9.10 -33.51
CA GLU A 320 40.78 8.95 -34.94
C GLU A 320 39.77 9.65 -35.86
N LEU A 321 38.76 10.33 -35.31
CA LEU A 321 37.67 10.90 -36.10
C LEU A 321 37.82 12.40 -36.31
N SER A 322 37.53 12.86 -37.53
CA SER A 322 37.27 14.28 -37.79
C SER A 322 35.90 14.70 -37.22
N PRO A 323 35.69 16.00 -36.92
CA PRO A 323 34.42 16.50 -36.40
C PRO A 323 33.21 16.17 -37.29
N ARG A 324 33.41 16.08 -38.61
CA ARG A 324 32.36 15.73 -39.56
C ARG A 324 32.02 14.23 -39.48
N GLU A 325 33.02 13.35 -39.43
CA GLU A 325 32.82 11.91 -39.34
C GLU A 325 32.15 11.52 -38.00
N ALA A 326 32.54 12.19 -36.91
CA ALA A 326 31.88 12.03 -35.62
C ALA A 326 30.38 12.37 -35.71
N LEU A 327 30.02 13.45 -36.40
CA LEU A 327 28.62 13.85 -36.59
C LEU A 327 27.83 12.84 -37.44
N GLU A 328 28.41 12.32 -38.52
CA GLU A 328 27.79 11.30 -39.37
C GLU A 328 27.56 9.98 -38.60
N ILE A 329 28.52 9.60 -37.76
CA ILE A 329 28.41 8.45 -36.86
C ILE A 329 27.27 8.63 -35.85
N LEU A 330 27.11 9.82 -35.27
CA LEU A 330 25.99 10.11 -34.36
C LEU A 330 24.62 9.96 -35.04
N TYR A 331 24.48 10.42 -36.28
CA TYR A 331 23.25 10.20 -37.05
C TYR A 331 22.99 8.72 -37.34
N ARG A 332 24.05 7.95 -37.64
CA ARG A 332 23.95 6.50 -37.83
C ARG A 332 23.53 5.78 -36.56
N LEU A 333 24.12 6.12 -35.42
CA LEU A 333 23.74 5.56 -34.11
C LEU A 333 22.29 5.91 -33.76
N LYS A 334 21.86 7.15 -34.04
CA LYS A 334 20.45 7.57 -33.88
C LYS A 334 19.50 6.74 -34.76
N GLY A 335 19.89 6.42 -35.99
CA GLY A 335 19.13 5.54 -36.87
C GLY A 335 19.04 4.10 -36.37
N LEU A 336 20.10 3.58 -35.74
CA LEU A 336 20.12 2.24 -35.12
C LEU A 336 19.30 2.14 -33.83
N ALA A 337 19.09 3.27 -33.14
CA ALA A 337 18.29 3.30 -31.91
C ALA A 337 16.78 3.13 -32.17
N GLY A 338 16.30 3.42 -33.39
CA GLY A 338 14.87 3.44 -33.75
C GLY A 338 14.07 4.49 -32.95
N ASP A 339 12.90 4.91 -33.44
CA ASP A 339 11.97 5.75 -32.67
C ASP A 339 11.43 4.94 -31.47
N ARG A 340 12.21 4.87 -30.40
CA ARG A 340 11.64 4.77 -29.05
C ARG A 340 11.25 6.18 -28.67
N ASP A 341 10.05 6.58 -29.08
CA ASP A 341 9.40 7.80 -28.60
C ASP A 341 9.47 7.84 -27.06
N LEU A 342 9.97 8.98 -26.56
CA LEU A 342 10.12 9.33 -25.15
C LEU A 342 8.79 9.35 -24.39
#